data_AF-A0A7X3ZHW1-F1
#
_entry.id   AF-A0A7X3ZHW1-F1
#
_cell.length_a   1.000
_cell.length_b   1.000
_cell.length_c   1.000
_cell.angle_alpha   90.00
_cell.angle_beta   90.00
_cell.angle_gamma   90.00
#
_symmetry.space_group_name_H-M   'P 1'
#
loop_
_entity.id
_entity.type
_entity.pdbx_description
1 polymer ?
#
loop_
_entity_poly.entity_id
_entity_poly.type
_entity_poly.pdbx_seq_one_letter_code
_entity_poly.pdbx_strand_id
1 'polypeptide(L)'
;MALSFDGATIANINVGVGATVDVTLPEASGGVGANTYFLSPVLPGGLTFTEATRKLAGTTTGRFSLATFTYTATDTENTSVELTFTIVVTADAIAFVPADIANKVWTEEVAVSETLPRAMGGVGTITYSLSPTVLPAGVNLNLGTRRLSGLPSEAFEAMTFRWIATDGEGVTAFLEFSIRVNPVYSPKPVTVLPRSASRLEADLVDIYSQRQKNALLYEGDIPVRHLWNADTCPSEMLAYLECSMSVHGDAVDFSETQRRNFIKKSLEIHKKKGTIGSIKAVVEALGYRLATMNGIREGTDGHWANYRIVMESPLSIANANALEKLIEGTAPLRCNLTSFSSETVHPYDGTIQYDGMFTYGVITTQ
;
A
#
# COMPACT_ATOMS: atom_id res chain seq x y z
N MET A 1 -56.15 1.87 47.35
CA MET A 1 -55.38 0.84 46.61
C MET A 1 -53.92 1.20 46.80
N ALA A 2 -53.03 0.24 47.06
CA ALA A 2 -51.61 0.55 47.27
C ALA A 2 -50.99 1.12 45.98
N LEU A 3 -50.05 2.06 46.11
CA LEU A 3 -49.30 2.60 44.98
C LEU A 3 -48.44 1.50 44.33
N SER A 4 -48.53 1.33 43.02
CA SER A 4 -47.93 0.20 42.30
C SER A 4 -47.71 0.51 40.81
N PHE A 5 -46.69 -0.11 40.19
CA PHE A 5 -46.50 -0.13 38.73
C PHE A 5 -47.13 -1.36 38.06
N ASP A 6 -47.88 -2.18 38.80
CA ASP A 6 -48.65 -3.34 38.33
C ASP A 6 -47.83 -4.35 37.52
N GLY A 7 -46.56 -4.54 37.92
CA GLY A 7 -45.62 -5.45 37.27
C GLY A 7 -44.95 -4.89 36.01
N ALA A 8 -45.12 -3.60 35.69
CA ALA A 8 -44.43 -2.96 34.58
C ALA A 8 -42.90 -3.01 34.75
N THR A 9 -42.19 -3.05 33.63
CA THR A 9 -40.72 -3.00 33.57
C THR A 9 -40.28 -1.97 32.55
N ILE A 10 -39.07 -1.43 32.73
CA ILE A 10 -38.47 -0.48 31.80
C ILE A 10 -37.32 -1.19 31.08
N ALA A 11 -37.29 -1.11 29.75
CA ALA A 11 -36.18 -1.65 28.97
C ALA A 11 -34.92 -0.81 29.19
N ASN A 12 -33.76 -1.48 29.24
CA ASN A 12 -32.47 -0.79 29.29
C ASN A 12 -32.24 0.02 28.01
N ILE A 13 -31.65 1.21 28.15
CA ILE A 13 -31.31 2.10 27.04
C ILE A 13 -29.84 1.91 26.71
N ASN A 14 -29.55 1.32 25.55
CA ASN A 14 -28.21 1.16 25.01
C ASN A 14 -28.16 1.82 23.63
N VAL A 15 -27.56 3.02 23.57
CA VAL A 15 -27.55 3.83 22.35
C VAL A 15 -26.14 4.37 22.04
N GLY A 16 -25.94 4.79 20.80
CA GLY A 16 -24.74 5.51 20.37
C GLY A 16 -24.79 7.00 20.75
N VAL A 17 -23.65 7.68 20.74
CA VAL A 17 -23.59 9.16 20.76
C VAL A 17 -24.28 9.69 19.49
N GLY A 18 -25.11 10.72 19.63
CA GLY A 18 -25.92 11.30 18.55
C GLY A 18 -27.24 10.58 18.30
N ALA A 19 -27.52 9.48 18.99
CA ALA A 19 -28.80 8.79 18.89
C ALA A 19 -29.92 9.58 19.58
N THR A 20 -31.10 9.58 18.97
CA THR A 20 -32.30 10.17 19.57
C THR A 20 -33.01 9.13 20.44
N VAL A 21 -33.33 9.52 21.67
CA VAL A 21 -34.14 8.74 22.61
C VAL A 21 -35.50 9.44 22.72
N ASP A 22 -36.58 8.67 22.63
CA ASP A 22 -37.94 9.13 22.87
C ASP A 22 -38.73 7.96 23.51
N VAL A 23 -38.81 7.96 24.84
CA VAL A 23 -39.44 6.90 25.62
C VAL A 23 -40.41 7.51 26.63
N THR A 24 -41.62 6.95 26.72
CA THR A 24 -42.57 7.28 27.80
C THR A 24 -42.52 6.18 28.86
N LEU A 25 -42.22 6.55 30.10
CA LEU A 25 -42.09 5.62 31.22
C LEU A 25 -43.45 5.21 31.81
N PRO A 26 -43.56 4.01 32.42
CA PRO A 26 -44.82 3.45 32.92
C PRO A 26 -45.56 4.37 33.90
N GLU A 27 -46.89 4.24 33.96
CA GLU A 27 -47.72 4.96 34.93
C GLU A 27 -47.84 4.15 36.21
N ALA A 28 -47.75 4.80 37.36
CA ALA A 28 -48.09 4.19 38.64
C ALA A 28 -49.61 4.35 38.90
N SER A 29 -50.25 3.28 39.36
CA SER A 29 -51.66 3.23 39.74
C SER A 29 -51.81 3.10 41.26
N GLY A 30 -53.00 3.42 41.80
CA GLY A 30 -53.24 3.42 43.25
C GLY A 30 -52.63 4.64 43.96
N GLY A 31 -52.50 4.56 45.29
CA GLY A 31 -52.06 5.67 46.14
C GLY A 31 -53.18 6.68 46.45
N VAL A 32 -52.79 7.79 47.09
CA VAL A 32 -53.67 8.91 47.44
C VAL A 32 -53.30 10.15 46.61
N GLY A 33 -54.27 10.71 45.89
CA GLY A 33 -54.09 11.93 45.10
C GLY A 33 -53.35 11.71 43.77
N ALA A 34 -52.81 12.79 43.20
CA ALA A 34 -52.08 12.75 41.94
C ALA A 34 -50.61 12.33 42.17
N ASN A 35 -50.12 11.42 41.33
CA ASN A 35 -48.76 10.89 41.44
C ASN A 35 -47.75 11.85 40.80
N THR A 36 -46.61 12.06 41.46
CA THR A 36 -45.44 12.76 40.94
C THR A 36 -44.34 11.76 40.57
N TYR A 37 -43.47 12.14 39.63
CA TYR A 37 -42.47 11.24 39.06
C TYR A 37 -41.09 11.87 39.10
N PHE A 38 -40.09 11.09 39.48
CA PHE A 38 -38.71 11.52 39.56
C PHE A 38 -37.78 10.46 38.96
N LEU A 39 -36.68 10.92 38.36
CA LEU A 39 -35.67 10.06 37.77
C LEU A 39 -34.29 10.46 38.29
N SER A 40 -33.55 9.50 38.84
CA SER A 40 -32.20 9.70 39.35
C SER A 40 -31.27 8.55 38.93
N PRO A 41 -29.94 8.75 38.82
CA PRO A 41 -29.18 9.99 39.03
C PRO A 41 -29.31 10.99 37.85
N VAL A 42 -28.40 11.97 37.75
CA VAL A 42 -28.38 12.95 36.64
C VAL A 42 -28.26 12.23 35.30
N LEU A 43 -29.09 12.64 34.34
CA LEU A 43 -29.14 12.06 33.00
C LEU A 43 -27.86 12.34 32.19
N PRO A 44 -27.52 11.46 31.23
CA PRO A 44 -26.48 11.74 30.24
C PRO A 44 -26.75 13.03 29.46
N GLY A 45 -25.69 13.68 28.99
CA GLY A 45 -25.79 14.91 28.20
C GLY A 45 -26.76 14.78 27.03
N GLY A 46 -27.65 15.77 26.91
CA GLY A 46 -28.64 15.85 25.83
C GLY A 46 -29.93 15.07 26.04
N LEU A 47 -30.04 14.27 27.11
CA LEU A 47 -31.30 13.66 27.54
C LEU A 47 -31.98 14.48 28.63
N THR A 48 -33.31 14.54 28.56
CA THR A 48 -34.16 15.24 29.54
C THR A 48 -35.33 14.37 29.94
N PHE A 49 -35.72 14.42 31.21
CA PHE A 49 -36.94 13.78 31.71
C PHE A 49 -37.99 14.84 32.04
N THR A 50 -39.15 14.74 31.40
CA THR A 50 -40.30 15.62 31.67
C THR A 50 -41.28 14.87 32.56
N GLU A 51 -41.34 15.27 33.84
CA GLU A 51 -42.11 14.58 34.89
C GLU A 51 -43.60 14.49 34.56
N ALA A 52 -44.20 15.60 34.11
CA ALA A 52 -45.64 15.68 33.79
C ALA A 52 -46.09 14.72 32.68
N THR A 53 -45.20 14.40 31.74
CA THR A 53 -45.49 13.50 30.61
C THR A 53 -44.78 12.15 30.74
N ARG A 54 -44.01 11.93 31.82
CA ARG A 54 -43.15 10.75 32.03
C ARG A 54 -42.20 10.49 30.84
N LYS A 55 -41.82 11.54 30.12
CA LYS A 55 -41.13 11.42 28.84
C LYS A 55 -39.64 11.62 29.04
N LEU A 56 -38.86 10.57 28.77
CA LEU A 56 -37.40 10.63 28.64
C LEU A 56 -37.07 10.84 27.17
N ALA A 57 -36.61 12.03 26.81
CA ALA A 57 -36.35 12.39 25.43
C ALA A 57 -35.12 13.29 25.25
N GLY A 58 -34.55 13.22 24.06
CA GLY A 58 -33.44 14.07 23.62
C GLY A 58 -32.45 13.34 22.72
N THR A 59 -31.34 14.01 22.40
CA THR A 59 -30.27 13.44 21.56
C THR A 59 -29.00 13.38 22.39
N THR A 60 -28.39 12.20 22.49
CA THR A 60 -27.19 12.01 23.32
C THR A 60 -26.00 12.82 22.78
N THR A 61 -25.34 13.59 23.63
CA THR A 61 -24.25 14.50 23.19
C THR A 61 -22.85 14.05 23.61
N GLY A 62 -22.71 12.89 24.27
CA GLY A 62 -21.40 12.35 24.59
C GLY A 62 -21.46 10.98 25.25
N ARG A 63 -20.29 10.35 25.40
CA ARG A 63 -20.19 9.03 26.05
C ARG A 63 -20.71 9.05 27.48
N PHE A 64 -21.37 7.96 27.86
CA PHE A 64 -21.86 7.76 29.21
C PHE A 64 -21.69 6.30 29.61
N SER A 65 -20.92 6.07 30.69
CA SER A 65 -20.71 4.75 31.25
C SER A 65 -22.04 4.15 31.74
N LEU A 66 -22.18 2.83 31.62
CA LEU A 66 -23.36 2.11 32.10
C LEU A 66 -23.67 2.51 33.54
N ALA A 67 -24.84 3.12 33.77
CA ALA A 67 -25.34 3.45 35.09
C ALA A 67 -26.77 2.96 35.27
N THR A 68 -27.10 2.59 36.50
CA THR A 68 -28.46 2.23 36.90
C THR A 68 -29.22 3.49 37.31
N PHE A 69 -30.42 3.66 36.74
CA PHE A 69 -31.34 4.73 37.05
C PHE A 69 -32.53 4.18 37.82
N THR A 70 -32.97 4.95 38.82
CA THR A 70 -34.17 4.69 39.62
C THR A 70 -35.26 5.67 39.20
N TYR A 71 -36.36 5.11 38.74
CA TYR A 71 -37.59 5.83 38.40
C TYR A 71 -38.58 5.67 39.55
N THR A 72 -38.89 6.77 40.23
CA THR A 72 -39.72 6.78 41.44
C THR A 72 -41.04 7.47 41.15
N ALA A 73 -42.14 6.83 41.56
CA ALA A 73 -43.46 7.46 41.63
C ALA A 73 -43.83 7.71 43.08
N THR A 74 -44.36 8.89 43.40
CA THR A 74 -44.75 9.29 44.75
C THR A 74 -46.16 9.85 44.77
N ASP A 75 -46.98 9.42 45.73
CA ASP A 75 -48.34 9.94 45.91
C ASP A 75 -48.37 11.18 46.85
N THR A 76 -49.55 11.77 47.05
CA THR A 76 -49.69 12.99 47.87
C THR A 76 -49.49 12.77 49.37
N GLU A 77 -49.45 11.52 49.83
CA GLU A 77 -49.13 11.15 51.22
C GLU A 77 -47.67 10.70 51.39
N ASN A 78 -46.84 10.90 50.35
CA ASN A 78 -45.41 10.53 50.28
C ASN A 78 -45.14 9.01 50.29
N THR A 79 -46.10 8.19 49.88
CA THR A 79 -45.85 6.77 49.58
C THR A 79 -45.13 6.68 48.24
N SER A 80 -44.07 5.86 48.15
CA SER A 80 -43.27 5.73 46.92
C SER A 80 -43.12 4.29 46.44
N VAL A 81 -43.06 4.13 45.11
CA VAL A 81 -42.73 2.87 44.43
C VAL A 81 -41.69 3.14 43.34
N GLU A 82 -40.83 2.15 43.06
CA GLU A 82 -39.65 2.33 42.21
C GLU A 82 -39.54 1.26 41.12
N LEU A 83 -39.01 1.66 39.97
CA LEU A 83 -38.47 0.78 38.93
C LEU A 83 -37.02 1.15 38.66
N THR A 84 -36.23 0.16 38.22
CA THR A 84 -34.84 0.38 37.83
C THR A 84 -34.59 -0.08 36.41
N PHE A 85 -33.69 0.62 35.73
CA PHE A 85 -33.18 0.27 34.40
C PHE A 85 -31.78 0.85 34.24
N THR A 86 -31.07 0.45 33.19
CA THR A 86 -29.74 0.98 32.91
C THR A 86 -29.73 1.86 31.67
N ILE A 87 -28.87 2.88 31.67
CA ILE A 87 -28.55 3.69 30.51
C ILE A 87 -27.06 3.61 30.25
N VAL A 88 -26.69 3.35 28.99
CA VAL A 88 -25.32 3.46 28.49
C VAL A 88 -25.33 4.17 27.14
N VAL A 89 -24.38 5.08 26.95
CA VAL A 89 -24.14 5.76 25.68
C VAL A 89 -22.75 5.40 25.19
N THR A 90 -22.69 4.58 24.15
CA THR A 90 -21.45 4.15 23.48
C THR A 90 -21.10 5.09 22.35
N ALA A 91 -19.84 5.14 21.90
CA ALA A 91 -19.51 5.81 20.63
C ALA A 91 -18.91 4.80 19.66
N ASP A 92 -19.05 5.10 18.37
CA ASP A 92 -18.56 4.25 17.29
C ASP A 92 -17.05 4.03 17.40
N ALA A 93 -16.60 2.87 16.91
CA ALA A 93 -15.19 2.55 16.88
C ALA A 93 -14.45 3.41 15.83
N ILE A 94 -13.19 3.72 16.13
CA ILE A 94 -12.24 4.27 15.17
C ILE A 94 -11.39 3.13 14.63
N ALA A 95 -11.12 3.13 13.32
CA ALA A 95 -10.19 2.19 12.69
C ALA A 95 -9.33 2.87 11.63
N PHE A 96 -8.09 2.40 11.47
CA PHE A 96 -7.20 2.88 10.41
C PHE A 96 -7.49 2.22 9.07
N VAL A 97 -7.32 3.00 8.00
CA VAL A 97 -7.40 2.53 6.60
C VAL A 97 -6.17 3.08 5.86
N PRO A 98 -5.17 2.22 5.52
CA PRO A 98 -5.09 0.78 5.81
C PRO A 98 -4.97 0.45 7.30
N ALA A 99 -5.30 -0.80 7.67
CA ALA A 99 -5.34 -1.29 9.05
C ALA A 99 -3.96 -1.64 9.62
N ASP A 100 -2.91 -1.49 8.82
CA ASP A 100 -1.52 -1.74 9.17
C ASP A 100 -0.61 -0.67 8.54
N ILE A 101 0.64 -0.63 9.01
CA ILE A 101 1.71 0.17 8.43
C ILE A 101 3.00 -0.63 8.48
N ALA A 102 3.73 -0.67 7.36
CA ALA A 102 5.03 -1.31 7.30
C ALA A 102 6.10 -0.51 8.06
N ASN A 103 7.03 -1.24 8.69
CA ASN A 103 8.23 -0.66 9.28
C ASN A 103 9.02 0.13 8.24
N LYS A 104 9.65 1.23 8.68
CA LYS A 104 10.41 2.14 7.83
C LYS A 104 11.90 1.90 8.05
N VAL A 105 12.60 1.59 6.97
CA VAL A 105 14.06 1.52 6.92
C VAL A 105 14.52 2.57 5.93
N TRP A 106 15.18 3.59 6.43
CA TRP A 106 15.75 4.68 5.65
C TRP A 106 17.28 4.62 5.70
N THR A 107 17.91 5.43 4.86
CA THR A 107 19.35 5.66 4.87
C THR A 107 19.57 7.13 5.15
N GLU A 108 20.61 7.45 5.92
CA GLU A 108 21.10 8.83 6.06
C GLU A 108 21.25 9.52 4.70
N GLU A 109 21.07 10.84 4.67
CA GLU A 109 21.26 11.70 3.50
C GLU A 109 20.33 11.42 2.30
N VAL A 110 19.37 10.49 2.44
CA VAL A 110 18.32 10.24 1.45
C VAL A 110 17.02 10.87 1.90
N ALA A 111 16.47 11.79 1.10
CA ALA A 111 15.23 12.46 1.44
C ALA A 111 14.05 11.47 1.56
N VAL A 112 13.23 11.67 2.59
CA VAL A 112 12.04 10.84 2.86
C VAL A 112 10.77 11.68 2.77
N SER A 113 9.69 11.07 2.29
CA SER A 113 8.36 11.67 2.25
C SER A 113 7.27 10.59 2.28
N GLU A 114 6.83 10.24 3.48
CA GLU A 114 5.88 9.16 3.77
C GLU A 114 4.58 9.71 4.36
N THR A 115 3.43 9.23 3.89
CA THR A 115 2.13 9.61 4.48
C THR A 115 1.63 8.49 5.37
N LEU A 116 1.35 8.80 6.64
CA LEU A 116 0.80 7.86 7.60
C LEU A 116 -0.69 7.57 7.33
N PRO A 117 -1.18 6.34 7.58
CA PRO A 117 -2.59 5.97 7.41
C PRO A 117 -3.57 6.93 8.09
N ARG A 118 -4.75 7.10 7.49
CA ARG A 118 -5.86 7.83 8.13
C ARG A 118 -6.69 6.88 8.95
N ALA A 119 -7.37 7.41 9.96
CA ALA A 119 -8.46 6.72 10.62
C ALA A 119 -9.81 7.18 10.09
N MET A 120 -10.81 6.30 10.18
CA MET A 120 -12.20 6.51 9.82
C MET A 120 -13.10 5.95 10.95
N GLY A 121 -14.36 6.38 10.99
CA GLY A 121 -15.29 6.08 12.08
C GLY A 121 -15.20 7.09 13.22
N GLY A 122 -15.63 6.69 14.42
CA GLY A 122 -15.72 7.56 15.58
C GLY A 122 -16.72 8.72 15.44
N VAL A 123 -16.73 9.60 16.44
CA VAL A 123 -17.64 10.75 16.52
C VAL A 123 -16.85 12.07 16.55
N GLY A 124 -17.22 13.00 15.69
CA GLY A 124 -16.57 14.32 15.62
C GLY A 124 -15.26 14.31 14.84
N THR A 125 -14.38 15.29 15.13
CA THR A 125 -13.12 15.47 14.39
C THR A 125 -12.05 14.52 14.92
N ILE A 126 -11.39 13.80 14.00
CA ILE A 126 -10.26 12.92 14.34
C ILE A 126 -8.97 13.73 14.40
N THR A 127 -8.29 13.65 15.54
CA THR A 127 -6.95 14.21 15.78
C THR A 127 -5.91 13.11 15.79
N TYR A 128 -4.66 13.44 15.44
CA TYR A 128 -3.58 12.46 15.36
C TYR A 128 -2.40 12.84 16.26
N SER A 129 -1.72 11.83 16.79
CA SER A 129 -0.48 11.98 17.55
C SER A 129 0.46 10.81 17.32
N LEU A 130 1.76 11.03 17.55
CA LEU A 130 2.80 10.02 17.46
C LEU A 130 3.50 9.89 18.83
N SER A 131 3.65 8.66 19.31
CA SER A 131 4.34 8.37 20.57
C SER A 131 5.35 7.23 20.41
N PRO A 132 6.63 7.41 20.78
CA PRO A 132 7.24 8.63 21.31
C PRO A 132 7.37 9.74 20.25
N THR A 133 7.67 10.97 20.66
CA THR A 133 7.78 12.14 19.77
C THR A 133 9.17 12.36 19.18
N VAL A 134 10.16 11.56 19.60
CA VAL A 134 11.55 11.66 19.13
C VAL A 134 11.66 11.03 17.75
N LEU A 135 11.85 11.86 16.72
CA LEU A 135 12.09 11.41 15.35
C LEU A 135 13.59 11.41 15.03
N PRO A 136 14.04 10.68 13.98
CA PRO A 136 15.39 10.81 13.48
C PRO A 136 15.74 12.27 13.15
N ALA A 137 16.98 12.68 13.42
CA ALA A 137 17.43 14.04 13.16
C ALA A 137 17.20 14.42 11.69
N GLY A 138 16.60 15.59 11.44
CA GLY A 138 16.27 16.07 10.09
C GLY A 138 14.94 15.58 9.51
N VAL A 139 14.21 14.70 10.20
CA VAL A 139 12.85 14.26 9.83
C VAL A 139 11.80 15.00 10.66
N ASN A 140 10.74 15.48 10.00
CA ASN A 140 9.62 16.18 10.63
C ASN A 140 8.28 15.50 10.33
N LEU A 141 7.36 15.50 11.30
CA LEU A 141 5.97 15.07 11.12
C LEU A 141 5.04 16.28 11.03
N ASN A 142 4.33 16.42 9.93
CA ASN A 142 3.20 17.35 9.83
C ASN A 142 1.90 16.60 10.16
N LEU A 143 1.28 16.91 11.30
CA LEU A 143 0.05 16.24 11.75
C LEU A 143 -1.18 16.55 10.89
N GLY A 144 -1.24 17.75 10.28
CA GLY A 144 -2.35 18.13 9.41
C GLY A 144 -2.36 17.35 8.09
N THR A 145 -1.19 17.07 7.54
CA THR A 145 -1.05 16.26 6.30
C THR A 145 -0.71 14.80 6.57
N ARG A 146 -0.44 14.43 7.84
CA ARG A 146 0.02 13.11 8.29
C ARG A 146 1.33 12.68 7.62
N ARG A 147 2.16 13.64 7.21
CA ARG A 147 3.36 13.37 6.41
C ARG A 147 4.62 13.43 7.26
N LEU A 148 5.37 12.33 7.27
CA LEU A 148 6.77 12.28 7.71
C LEU A 148 7.64 12.69 6.53
N SER A 149 8.37 13.79 6.64
CA SER A 149 9.27 14.23 5.58
C SER A 149 10.51 14.94 6.09
N GLY A 150 11.59 14.86 5.33
CA GLY A 150 12.85 15.52 5.66
C GLY A 150 14.05 14.76 5.10
N LEU A 151 15.23 15.13 5.58
CA LEU A 151 16.50 14.52 5.22
C LEU A 151 17.13 13.96 6.51
N PRO A 152 17.12 12.65 6.75
CA PRO A 152 17.75 12.06 7.93
C PRO A 152 19.26 12.40 7.95
N SER A 153 19.73 13.08 9.00
CA SER A 153 21.12 13.54 9.09
C SER A 153 22.02 12.66 9.94
N GLU A 154 21.45 11.75 10.73
CA GLU A 154 22.17 10.84 11.61
C GLU A 154 21.48 9.47 11.68
N ALA A 155 22.26 8.43 11.92
CA ALA A 155 21.79 7.08 12.11
C ALA A 155 20.87 7.01 13.32
N PHE A 156 19.85 6.17 13.19
CA PHE A 156 18.80 6.05 14.17
C PHE A 156 18.49 4.58 14.38
N GLU A 157 18.78 4.11 15.59
CA GLU A 157 18.45 2.74 15.98
C GLU A 157 16.95 2.50 15.84
N ALA A 158 16.59 1.26 15.51
CA ALA A 158 15.19 0.92 15.27
C ALA A 158 14.36 1.22 16.53
N MET A 159 13.46 2.21 16.42
CA MET A 159 12.56 2.58 17.51
C MET A 159 11.11 2.38 17.08
N THR A 160 10.31 1.80 17.97
CA THR A 160 8.88 1.57 17.74
C THR A 160 8.07 2.81 18.08
N PHE A 161 7.16 3.17 17.18
CA PHE A 161 6.22 4.28 17.31
C PHE A 161 4.78 3.78 17.29
N ARG A 162 3.93 4.46 18.07
CA ARG A 162 2.48 4.34 18.05
C ARG A 162 1.90 5.55 17.34
N TRP A 163 1.28 5.32 16.19
CA TRP A 163 0.49 6.31 15.48
C TRP A 163 -0.94 6.24 15.97
N ILE A 164 -1.39 7.27 16.69
CA ILE A 164 -2.64 7.26 17.44
C ILE A 164 -3.62 8.23 16.77
N ALA A 165 -4.85 7.76 16.54
CA ALA A 165 -5.98 8.58 16.13
C ALA A 165 -7.00 8.64 17.25
N THR A 166 -7.48 9.85 17.56
CA THR A 166 -8.45 10.13 18.62
C THR A 166 -9.62 10.91 18.07
N ASP A 167 -10.86 10.46 18.26
CA ASP A 167 -12.04 11.22 17.86
C ASP A 167 -12.42 12.32 18.88
N GLY A 168 -13.51 13.02 18.61
CA GLY A 168 -14.01 14.09 19.48
C GLY A 168 -14.49 13.61 20.85
N GLU A 169 -14.80 12.31 20.99
CA GLU A 169 -15.28 11.68 22.23
C GLU A 169 -14.15 10.96 22.99
N GLY A 170 -12.90 11.11 22.56
CA GLY A 170 -11.73 10.51 23.20
C GLY A 170 -11.54 9.01 22.90
N VAL A 171 -12.26 8.46 21.93
CA VAL A 171 -12.03 7.09 21.44
C VAL A 171 -10.71 7.06 20.71
N THR A 172 -9.88 6.04 20.97
CA THR A 172 -8.57 5.94 20.35
C THR A 172 -8.41 4.65 19.55
N ALA A 173 -7.76 4.74 18.40
CA ALA A 173 -7.15 3.62 17.70
C ALA A 173 -5.65 3.89 17.54
N PHE A 174 -4.83 2.85 17.41
CA PHE A 174 -3.41 3.03 17.12
C PHE A 174 -2.88 1.99 16.14
N LEU A 175 -1.86 2.38 15.37
CA LEU A 175 -1.00 1.47 14.64
C LEU A 175 0.41 1.51 15.22
N GLU A 176 1.13 0.40 15.08
CA GLU A 176 2.53 0.30 15.49
C GLU A 176 3.42 0.07 14.26
N PHE A 177 4.55 0.78 14.23
CA PHE A 177 5.61 0.58 13.24
C PHE A 177 6.94 1.04 13.82
N SER A 178 8.04 0.53 13.30
CA SER A 178 9.37 1.03 13.66
C SER A 178 9.95 1.94 12.58
N ILE A 179 10.80 2.87 13.00
CA ILE A 179 11.67 3.63 12.11
C ILE A 179 13.11 3.30 12.46
N ARG A 180 13.90 2.93 11.45
CA ARG A 180 15.35 2.78 11.51
C ARG A 180 15.98 3.62 10.42
N VAL A 181 17.04 4.36 10.76
CA VAL A 181 17.88 5.05 9.77
C VAL A 181 19.25 4.36 9.79
N ASN A 182 19.59 3.71 8.67
CA ASN A 182 20.89 3.12 8.48
C ASN A 182 21.92 4.22 8.21
N PRO A 183 23.13 4.11 8.78
CA PRO A 183 24.20 5.01 8.38
C PRO A 183 24.49 4.86 6.89
N VAL A 184 24.88 5.96 6.22
CA VAL A 184 25.56 5.81 4.93
C VAL A 184 26.82 5.01 5.22
N TYR A 185 26.99 3.86 4.55
CA TYR A 185 28.22 3.10 4.65
C TYR A 185 29.35 3.95 4.06
N SER A 186 30.00 4.74 4.90
CA SER A 186 31.31 5.26 4.62
C SER A 186 32.29 4.15 4.98
N PRO A 187 32.90 3.44 4.00
CA PRO A 187 33.99 2.55 4.32
C PRO A 187 34.99 3.37 5.13
N LYS A 188 35.34 2.89 6.33
CA LYS A 188 36.39 3.49 7.14
C LYS A 188 37.57 3.67 6.20
N PRO A 189 37.98 4.92 5.87
CA PRO A 189 38.99 5.12 4.87
C PRO A 189 40.21 4.34 5.31
N VAL A 190 40.82 3.58 4.39
CA VAL A 190 42.15 3.03 4.63
C VAL A 190 43.02 4.24 4.91
N THR A 191 43.38 4.42 6.18
CA THR A 191 44.06 5.62 6.62
C THR A 191 45.43 5.65 5.95
N VAL A 192 45.61 6.62 5.04
CA VAL A 192 46.91 6.90 4.41
C VAL A 192 47.81 7.69 5.37
N LEU A 193 47.27 8.15 6.50
CA LEU A 193 48.04 8.84 7.52
C LEU A 193 49.07 7.90 8.16
N PRO A 194 50.27 8.42 8.46
CA PRO A 194 51.26 7.69 9.22
C PRO A 194 50.73 7.37 10.62
N ARG A 195 51.30 6.35 11.27
CA ARG A 195 50.90 5.91 12.62
C ARG A 195 51.02 7.01 13.69
N SER A 196 51.79 8.06 13.44
CA SER A 196 51.99 9.19 14.35
C SER A 196 50.91 10.28 14.25
N ALA A 197 49.93 10.13 13.35
CA ALA A 197 48.92 11.15 13.16
C ALA A 197 48.05 11.35 14.40
N SER A 198 47.81 12.61 14.72
CA SER A 198 46.94 13.03 15.81
C SER A 198 45.47 12.79 15.47
N ARG A 199 44.63 12.78 16.50
CA ARG A 199 43.18 12.62 16.35
C ARG A 199 42.55 13.71 15.47
N LEU A 200 43.03 14.96 15.60
CA LEU A 200 42.54 16.08 14.79
C LEU A 200 42.87 15.92 13.31
N GLU A 201 44.07 15.39 12.99
CA GLU A 201 44.47 15.12 11.61
C GLU A 201 43.63 14.00 10.99
N ALA A 202 43.31 12.96 11.77
CA ALA A 202 42.40 11.89 11.34
C ALA A 202 40.99 12.44 11.08
N ASP A 203 40.44 13.21 12.01
CA ASP A 203 39.10 13.80 11.90
C ASP A 203 39.02 14.78 10.70
N LEU A 204 40.07 15.58 10.46
CA LEU A 204 40.14 16.47 9.30
C LEU A 204 40.18 15.69 7.98
N VAL A 205 40.97 14.63 7.88
CA VAL A 205 41.02 13.79 6.67
C VAL A 205 39.66 13.16 6.38
N ASP A 206 38.96 12.68 7.41
CA ASP A 206 37.61 12.14 7.25
C ASP A 206 36.67 13.23 6.71
N ILE A 207 36.64 14.43 7.31
CA ILE A 207 35.81 15.55 6.84
C ILE A 207 36.15 15.96 5.40
N TYR A 208 37.43 16.07 5.04
CA TYR A 208 37.85 16.42 3.68
C TYR A 208 37.49 15.32 2.68
N SER A 209 37.63 14.05 3.05
CA SER A 209 37.25 12.93 2.21
C SER A 209 35.74 12.90 1.95
N GLN A 210 34.92 13.20 2.96
CA GLN A 210 33.46 13.34 2.80
C GLN A 210 33.12 14.54 1.93
N ARG A 211 33.72 15.72 2.18
CA ARG A 211 33.50 16.89 1.32
C ARG A 211 33.90 16.65 -0.12
N GLN A 212 34.98 15.93 -0.37
CA GLN A 212 35.42 15.62 -1.72
C GLN A 212 34.51 14.58 -2.39
N LYS A 213 34.01 13.58 -1.65
CA LYS A 213 32.95 12.66 -2.11
C LYS A 213 31.66 13.39 -2.45
N ASN A 214 31.29 14.42 -1.68
CA ASN A 214 30.06 15.19 -1.91
C ASN A 214 30.25 16.27 -3.01
N ALA A 215 31.47 16.71 -3.25
CA ALA A 215 31.80 17.74 -4.27
C ALA A 215 32.06 17.16 -5.66
N LEU A 216 32.60 15.95 -5.76
CA LEU A 216 32.51 15.14 -6.97
C LEU A 216 31.06 14.61 -6.99
N LEU A 217 30.27 14.89 -8.01
CA LEU A 217 28.85 14.46 -8.16
C LEU A 217 28.66 12.93 -8.24
N TYR A 218 29.43 12.15 -7.48
CA TYR A 218 29.55 10.71 -7.56
C TYR A 218 29.68 10.11 -6.16
N GLU A 219 28.54 9.92 -5.52
CA GLU A 219 28.41 9.55 -4.10
C GLU A 219 28.42 8.01 -3.87
N GLY A 220 28.81 7.21 -4.87
CA GLY A 220 28.69 5.75 -4.82
C GLY A 220 29.92 5.00 -5.33
N ASP A 221 29.95 3.69 -5.05
CA ASP A 221 30.84 2.74 -5.72
C ASP A 221 30.85 3.02 -7.22
N ILE A 222 32.04 3.17 -7.82
CA ILE A 222 32.18 3.37 -9.27
C ILE A 222 31.55 2.15 -9.95
N PRO A 223 30.34 2.25 -10.51
CA PRO A 223 29.52 1.11 -10.89
C PRO A 223 29.91 0.63 -12.29
N VAL A 224 31.13 0.91 -12.72
CA VAL A 224 31.69 0.47 -14.00
C VAL A 224 31.56 -1.04 -14.16
N ARG A 225 31.70 -1.79 -13.05
CA ARG A 225 31.48 -3.25 -13.06
C ARG A 225 29.99 -3.62 -13.24
N HIS A 226 29.07 -2.83 -12.72
CA HIS A 226 27.63 -3.06 -12.85
C HIS A 226 27.13 -2.75 -14.26
N LEU A 227 27.74 -1.79 -14.96
CA LEU A 227 27.36 -1.42 -16.33
C LEU A 227 27.46 -2.59 -17.33
N TRP A 228 28.39 -3.52 -17.12
CA TRP A 228 28.56 -4.70 -17.99
C TRP A 228 27.80 -5.95 -17.51
N ASN A 229 26.97 -5.83 -16.47
CA ASN A 229 26.22 -6.94 -15.90
C ASN A 229 24.71 -6.72 -16.06
N ALA A 230 24.05 -7.60 -16.84
CA ALA A 230 22.63 -7.50 -17.13
C ALA A 230 21.71 -7.54 -15.89
N ASP A 231 22.14 -8.10 -14.76
CA ASP A 231 21.34 -8.12 -13.51
C ASP A 231 21.46 -6.83 -12.70
N THR A 232 22.62 -6.19 -12.74
CA THR A 232 22.95 -5.07 -11.83
C THR A 232 23.10 -3.73 -12.54
N CYS A 233 23.10 -3.72 -13.88
CA CYS A 233 23.15 -2.49 -14.67
C CYS A 233 21.90 -1.64 -14.36
N PRO A 234 22.03 -0.33 -14.08
CA PRO A 234 20.88 0.56 -13.91
C PRO A 234 19.96 0.54 -15.14
N SER A 235 18.64 0.63 -14.92
CA SER A 235 17.64 0.55 -16.00
C SER A 235 17.81 1.64 -17.07
N GLU A 236 18.24 2.83 -16.66
CA GLU A 236 18.57 3.98 -17.51
C GLU A 236 19.72 3.68 -18.50
N MET A 237 20.67 2.84 -18.09
CA MET A 237 21.85 2.49 -18.88
C MET A 237 21.67 1.18 -19.66
N LEU A 238 20.55 0.48 -19.46
CA LEU A 238 20.29 -0.82 -20.06
C LEU A 238 20.32 -0.79 -21.59
N ALA A 239 19.82 0.29 -22.21
CA ALA A 239 19.84 0.47 -23.66
C ALA A 239 21.27 0.54 -24.24
N TYR A 240 22.22 1.11 -23.51
CA TYR A 240 23.62 1.16 -23.92
C TYR A 240 24.26 -0.23 -23.85
N LEU A 241 23.92 -1.02 -22.83
CA LEU A 241 24.37 -2.41 -22.72
C LEU A 241 23.79 -3.28 -23.85
N GLU A 242 22.51 -3.10 -24.19
CA GLU A 242 21.86 -3.77 -25.32
C GLU A 242 22.59 -3.45 -26.63
N CYS A 243 22.84 -2.18 -26.90
CA CYS A 243 23.59 -1.75 -28.07
C CYS A 243 25.00 -2.36 -28.10
N SER A 244 25.69 -2.38 -26.96
CA SER A 244 27.03 -2.96 -26.83
C SER A 244 27.05 -4.47 -27.07
N MET A 245 25.97 -5.16 -26.71
CA MET A 245 25.77 -6.59 -26.96
C MET A 245 25.17 -6.87 -28.34
N SER A 246 25.06 -5.86 -29.21
CA SER A 246 24.45 -5.96 -30.55
C SER A 246 23.03 -6.52 -30.54
N VAL A 247 22.28 -6.22 -29.48
CA VAL A 247 20.85 -6.50 -29.40
C VAL A 247 20.14 -5.34 -30.11
N HIS A 248 19.56 -5.63 -31.27
CA HIS A 248 18.87 -4.66 -32.09
C HIS A 248 17.37 -4.90 -32.02
N GLY A 249 16.64 -4.00 -31.37
CA GLY A 249 15.18 -4.03 -31.24
C GLY A 249 14.73 -2.79 -30.50
N ASP A 250 13.52 -2.30 -30.79
CA ASP A 250 12.97 -1.14 -30.10
C ASP A 250 12.69 -1.55 -28.65
N ALA A 251 13.60 -1.18 -27.76
CA ALA A 251 13.62 -1.56 -26.34
C ALA A 251 12.40 -1.06 -25.53
N VAL A 252 11.48 -0.34 -26.18
CA VAL A 252 10.30 0.30 -25.59
C VAL A 252 9.16 -0.70 -25.36
N ASP A 253 9.09 -1.76 -26.15
CA ASP A 253 7.93 -2.67 -26.15
C ASP A 253 8.08 -3.87 -25.20
N PHE A 254 9.28 -4.09 -24.64
CA PHE A 254 9.55 -5.20 -23.72
C PHE A 254 9.71 -4.74 -22.28
N SER A 255 9.25 -5.55 -21.33
CA SER A 255 9.51 -5.31 -19.91
C SER A 255 11.01 -5.38 -19.59
N GLU A 256 11.44 -4.65 -18.56
CA GLU A 256 12.85 -4.62 -18.14
C GLU A 256 13.40 -6.03 -17.87
N THR A 257 12.60 -6.92 -17.28
CA THR A 257 12.98 -8.30 -17.02
C THR A 257 13.22 -9.09 -18.32
N GLN A 258 12.36 -8.92 -19.33
CA GLN A 258 12.53 -9.57 -20.63
C GLN A 258 13.80 -9.09 -21.34
N ARG A 259 14.04 -7.77 -21.30
CA ARG A 259 15.24 -7.14 -21.83
C ARG A 259 16.51 -7.70 -21.19
N ARG A 260 16.58 -7.72 -19.87
CA ARG A 260 17.74 -8.28 -19.12
C ARG A 260 17.97 -9.75 -19.43
N ASN A 261 16.90 -10.55 -19.51
CA ASN A 261 17.00 -11.96 -19.88
C ASN A 261 17.51 -12.16 -21.32
N PHE A 262 17.08 -11.29 -22.25
CA PHE A 262 17.59 -11.31 -23.62
C PHE A 262 19.08 -10.98 -23.68
N ILE A 263 19.54 -9.93 -22.99
CA ILE A 263 20.97 -9.56 -22.93
C ILE A 263 21.82 -10.74 -22.43
N LYS A 264 21.38 -11.44 -21.38
CA LYS A 264 22.11 -12.62 -20.86
C LYS A 264 22.25 -13.73 -21.89
N LYS A 265 21.21 -13.97 -22.70
CA LYS A 265 21.17 -15.03 -23.72
C LYS A 265 21.76 -14.59 -25.07
N SER A 266 21.97 -13.28 -25.28
CA SER A 266 22.41 -12.69 -26.55
C SER A 266 23.67 -13.35 -27.11
N LEU A 267 24.65 -13.68 -26.27
CA LEU A 267 25.89 -14.31 -26.69
C LEU A 267 25.63 -15.69 -27.33
N GLU A 268 24.80 -16.53 -26.72
CA GLU A 268 24.47 -17.86 -27.23
C GLU A 268 23.62 -17.80 -28.50
N ILE A 269 22.74 -16.79 -28.60
CA ILE A 269 21.97 -16.50 -29.81
C ILE A 269 22.93 -16.09 -30.94
N HIS A 270 23.86 -15.19 -30.66
CA HIS A 270 24.81 -14.65 -31.64
C HIS A 270 25.77 -15.72 -32.17
N LYS A 271 26.20 -16.68 -31.35
CA LYS A 271 27.01 -17.82 -31.77
C LYS A 271 26.31 -18.75 -32.77
N LYS A 272 24.97 -18.78 -32.77
CA LYS A 272 24.16 -19.74 -33.53
C LYS A 272 23.27 -19.07 -34.58
N LYS A 273 23.53 -17.81 -34.94
CA LYS A 273 22.75 -17.08 -35.97
C LYS A 273 22.65 -17.90 -37.25
N GLY A 274 21.52 -17.78 -37.94
CA GLY A 274 21.21 -18.54 -39.15
C GLY A 274 20.78 -19.99 -38.88
N THR A 275 20.49 -20.35 -37.63
CA THR A 275 19.95 -21.66 -37.28
C THR A 275 18.55 -21.54 -36.70
N ILE A 276 17.76 -22.60 -36.84
CA ILE A 276 16.46 -22.72 -36.17
C ILE A 276 16.63 -22.56 -34.65
N GLY A 277 17.73 -23.07 -34.10
CA GLY A 277 18.06 -22.94 -32.67
C GLY A 277 18.21 -21.49 -32.22
N SER A 278 18.75 -20.60 -33.06
CA SER A 278 18.82 -19.16 -32.72
C SER A 278 17.45 -18.49 -32.68
N ILE A 279 16.57 -18.81 -33.63
CA ILE A 279 15.20 -18.28 -33.66
C ILE A 279 14.43 -18.75 -32.41
N LYS A 280 14.55 -20.04 -32.06
CA LYS A 280 13.98 -20.59 -30.82
C LYS A 280 14.51 -19.87 -29.58
N ALA A 281 15.83 -19.68 -29.51
CA ALA A 281 16.48 -19.03 -28.38
C ALA A 281 16.05 -17.56 -28.22
N VAL A 282 15.77 -16.83 -29.30
CA VAL A 282 15.23 -15.45 -29.27
C VAL A 282 13.85 -15.43 -28.61
N VAL A 283 12.94 -16.31 -29.04
CA VAL A 283 11.57 -16.41 -28.51
C VAL A 283 11.59 -16.80 -27.02
N GLU A 284 12.39 -17.81 -26.65
CA GLU A 284 12.56 -18.26 -25.27
C GLU A 284 13.28 -17.25 -24.37
N ALA A 285 14.11 -16.37 -24.94
CA ALA A 285 14.80 -15.34 -24.18
C ALA A 285 13.85 -14.25 -23.67
N LEU A 286 12.77 -13.99 -24.43
CA LEU A 286 11.72 -13.04 -24.06
C LEU A 286 10.61 -13.67 -23.21
N GLY A 287 10.77 -14.94 -22.84
CA GLY A 287 9.84 -15.67 -21.96
C GLY A 287 8.64 -16.29 -22.67
N TYR A 288 8.61 -16.28 -24.01
CA TYR A 288 7.55 -16.94 -24.77
C TYR A 288 7.90 -18.42 -24.98
N ARG A 289 6.90 -19.29 -24.83
CA ARG A 289 7.03 -20.72 -25.16
C ARG A 289 6.64 -20.94 -26.61
N LEU A 290 7.59 -21.45 -27.37
CA LEU A 290 7.36 -21.86 -28.76
C LEU A 290 6.65 -23.21 -28.76
N ALA A 291 5.48 -23.27 -29.37
CA ALA A 291 4.77 -24.53 -29.56
C ALA A 291 5.32 -25.27 -30.79
N THR A 292 5.36 -24.61 -31.94
CA THR A 292 5.87 -25.18 -33.19
C THR A 292 6.45 -24.09 -34.11
N MET A 293 7.48 -24.44 -34.89
CA MET A 293 7.93 -23.62 -36.03
C MET A 293 7.74 -24.41 -37.32
N ASN A 294 6.79 -23.97 -38.14
CA ASN A 294 6.42 -24.66 -39.38
C ASN A 294 6.99 -23.92 -40.59
N GLY A 295 7.73 -24.63 -41.44
CA GLY A 295 8.11 -24.12 -42.76
C GLY A 295 6.89 -24.13 -43.67
N ILE A 296 6.59 -23.01 -44.31
CA ILE A 296 5.57 -22.93 -45.37
C ILE A 296 6.27 -23.34 -46.66
N ARG A 297 5.90 -24.50 -47.21
CA ARG A 297 6.45 -25.01 -48.47
C ARG A 297 5.85 -24.24 -49.65
N GLU A 298 6.48 -23.13 -50.02
CA GLU A 298 6.30 -22.53 -51.33
C GLU A 298 7.66 -22.53 -52.05
N GLY A 299 7.85 -23.46 -52.98
CA GLY A 299 9.05 -23.56 -53.84
C GLY A 299 9.90 -24.81 -53.58
N THR A 300 10.27 -25.49 -54.67
CA THR A 300 10.83 -26.85 -54.76
C THR A 300 12.19 -27.07 -54.10
N ASP A 301 12.38 -28.30 -53.61
CA ASP A 301 13.63 -28.93 -53.15
C ASP A 301 14.27 -28.40 -51.85
N GLY A 302 13.76 -28.93 -50.72
CA GLY A 302 14.58 -29.19 -49.53
C GLY A 302 14.94 -28.02 -48.61
N HIS A 303 14.57 -26.77 -48.92
CA HIS A 303 14.88 -25.62 -48.08
C HIS A 303 13.66 -24.73 -47.79
N TRP A 304 13.66 -24.14 -46.59
CA TRP A 304 12.59 -23.31 -46.01
C TRP A 304 12.81 -21.86 -46.44
N ALA A 305 12.15 -21.43 -47.50
CA ALA A 305 12.18 -20.01 -47.89
C ALA A 305 11.26 -19.17 -46.99
N ASN A 306 10.14 -19.73 -46.51
CA ASN A 306 9.16 -19.05 -45.69
C ASN A 306 8.81 -19.87 -44.43
N TYR A 307 8.63 -19.23 -43.28
CA TYR A 307 8.24 -19.92 -42.03
C TYR A 307 7.22 -19.14 -41.21
N ARG A 308 6.49 -19.87 -40.36
CA ARG A 308 5.53 -19.35 -39.38
C ARG A 308 5.94 -19.80 -37.99
N ILE A 309 5.81 -18.90 -37.02
CA ILE A 309 6.07 -19.17 -35.60
C ILE A 309 4.74 -19.34 -34.88
N VAL A 310 4.57 -20.47 -34.20
CA VAL A 310 3.38 -20.77 -33.41
C VAL A 310 3.76 -20.79 -31.93
N MET A 311 3.13 -19.93 -31.13
CA MET A 311 3.37 -19.79 -29.70
C MET A 311 2.23 -20.42 -28.89
N GLU A 312 2.53 -20.85 -27.67
CA GLU A 312 1.51 -21.37 -26.76
C GLU A 312 0.60 -20.25 -26.20
N SER A 313 1.12 -19.02 -26.11
CA SER A 313 0.42 -17.87 -25.53
C SER A 313 0.11 -16.79 -26.59
N PRO A 314 -0.89 -15.92 -26.33
CA PRO A 314 -1.17 -14.77 -27.19
C PRO A 314 0.03 -13.81 -27.25
N LEU A 315 0.22 -13.16 -28.40
CA LEU A 315 1.20 -12.09 -28.58
C LEU A 315 0.46 -10.79 -28.95
N SER A 316 0.84 -9.67 -28.33
CA SER A 316 0.33 -8.35 -28.74
C SER A 316 0.95 -7.91 -30.06
N ILE A 317 0.29 -7.02 -30.79
CA ILE A 317 0.80 -6.49 -32.06
C ILE A 317 2.16 -5.79 -31.88
N ALA A 318 2.31 -4.99 -30.82
CA ALA A 318 3.58 -4.33 -30.50
C ALA A 318 4.71 -5.33 -30.26
N ASN A 319 4.47 -6.37 -29.44
CA ASN A 319 5.48 -7.38 -29.15
C ASN A 319 5.80 -8.24 -30.38
N ALA A 320 4.83 -8.47 -31.28
CA ALA A 320 5.05 -9.16 -32.54
C ALA A 320 5.98 -8.38 -33.47
N ASN A 321 5.73 -7.08 -33.65
CA ASN A 321 6.59 -6.21 -34.47
C ASN A 321 8.01 -6.12 -33.89
N ALA A 322 8.15 -6.01 -32.57
CA ALA A 322 9.45 -5.98 -31.91
C ALA A 322 10.20 -7.33 -32.03
N LEU A 323 9.47 -8.44 -31.93
CA LEU A 323 10.01 -9.80 -32.09
C LEU A 323 10.44 -10.07 -33.54
N GLU A 324 9.67 -9.60 -34.51
CA GLU A 324 10.00 -9.69 -35.94
C GLU A 324 11.38 -9.09 -36.23
N LYS A 325 11.63 -7.84 -35.80
CA LYS A 325 12.93 -7.17 -35.96
C LYS A 325 14.09 -7.96 -35.34
N LEU A 326 13.89 -8.54 -34.15
CA LEU A 326 14.90 -9.38 -33.50
C LEU A 326 15.18 -10.68 -34.26
N ILE A 327 14.13 -11.29 -34.82
CA ILE A 327 14.23 -12.52 -35.60
C ILE A 327 14.92 -12.24 -36.93
N GLU A 328 14.59 -11.16 -37.64
CA GLU A 328 15.28 -10.78 -38.89
C GLU A 328 16.79 -10.64 -38.69
N GLY A 329 17.23 -10.07 -37.55
CA GLY A 329 18.65 -9.95 -37.22
C GLY A 329 19.37 -11.26 -36.86
N THR A 330 18.65 -12.39 -36.76
CA THR A 330 19.17 -13.71 -36.38
C THR A 330 18.86 -14.81 -37.38
N ALA A 331 17.79 -14.69 -38.15
CA ALA A 331 17.37 -15.64 -39.16
C ALA A 331 18.33 -15.64 -40.37
N PRO A 332 18.42 -16.74 -41.13
CA PRO A 332 19.17 -16.73 -42.38
C PRO A 332 18.51 -15.82 -43.41
N LEU A 333 19.30 -15.07 -44.17
CA LEU A 333 18.82 -14.14 -45.21
C LEU A 333 17.94 -14.78 -46.30
N ARG A 334 17.98 -16.10 -46.47
CA ARG A 334 17.16 -16.83 -47.45
C ARG A 334 15.78 -17.23 -46.91
N CYS A 335 15.48 -16.89 -45.66
CA CYS A 335 14.32 -17.35 -44.92
C CYS A 335 13.53 -16.13 -44.44
N ASN A 336 12.25 -16.07 -44.81
CA ASN A 336 11.35 -14.99 -44.43
C ASN A 336 10.32 -15.47 -43.42
N LEU A 337 10.11 -14.69 -42.37
CA LEU A 337 9.00 -14.88 -41.45
C LEU A 337 7.73 -14.36 -42.12
N THR A 338 6.65 -15.13 -42.07
CA THR A 338 5.37 -14.79 -42.72
C THR A 338 4.28 -14.40 -41.72
N SER A 339 4.29 -15.00 -40.54
CA SER A 339 3.27 -14.78 -39.52
C SER A 339 3.67 -15.34 -38.16
N PHE A 340 3.11 -14.72 -37.12
CA PHE A 340 2.99 -15.27 -35.79
C PHE A 340 1.57 -15.80 -35.58
N SER A 341 1.43 -16.95 -34.93
CA SER A 341 0.15 -17.56 -34.58
C SER A 341 0.18 -18.05 -33.13
N SER A 342 -0.99 -18.15 -32.49
CA SER A 342 -1.12 -18.85 -31.20
C SER A 342 -1.85 -20.19 -31.37
N GLU A 343 -1.52 -21.19 -30.56
CA GLU A 343 -2.28 -22.46 -30.51
C GLU A 343 -3.57 -22.33 -29.69
N THR A 344 -3.59 -21.41 -28.73
CA THR A 344 -4.73 -21.24 -27.83
C THR A 344 -5.77 -20.35 -28.49
N VAL A 345 -6.98 -20.90 -28.66
CA VAL A 345 -8.17 -20.11 -29.07
C VAL A 345 -8.49 -19.17 -27.92
N HIS A 346 -8.52 -17.86 -28.16
CA HIS A 346 -8.81 -16.85 -27.14
C HIS A 346 -10.23 -17.05 -26.57
N PRO A 347 -10.39 -17.57 -25.33
CA PRO A 347 -11.70 -17.69 -24.73
C PRO A 347 -12.17 -16.32 -24.25
N TYR A 348 -13.49 -16.10 -24.20
CA TYR A 348 -14.08 -14.86 -23.70
C TYR A 348 -14.07 -14.84 -22.15
N ASP A 349 -12.88 -14.92 -21.56
CA ASP A 349 -12.66 -15.07 -20.10
C ASP A 349 -12.22 -13.76 -19.41
N GLY A 350 -12.09 -12.67 -20.17
CA GLY A 350 -11.71 -11.35 -19.67
C GLY A 350 -10.21 -11.14 -19.48
N THR A 351 -9.36 -12.11 -19.83
CA THR A 351 -7.89 -11.97 -19.76
C THR A 351 -7.31 -11.08 -20.88
N ILE A 352 -7.99 -11.01 -22.02
CA ILE A 352 -7.64 -10.17 -23.16
C ILE A 352 -8.82 -9.25 -23.47
N GLN A 353 -8.58 -7.93 -23.49
CA GLN A 353 -9.60 -6.95 -23.87
C GLN A 353 -9.60 -6.74 -25.38
N TYR A 354 -10.78 -6.49 -25.94
CA TYR A 354 -10.96 -6.22 -27.38
C TYR A 354 -10.71 -4.74 -27.69
N ASP A 355 -9.49 -4.28 -27.40
CA ASP A 355 -9.04 -2.88 -27.49
C ASP A 355 -8.20 -2.59 -28.74
N GLY A 356 -7.98 -3.59 -29.59
CA GLY A 356 -7.13 -3.51 -30.78
C GLY A 356 -5.65 -3.84 -30.53
N MET A 357 -5.26 -4.23 -29.31
CA MET A 357 -3.89 -4.63 -28.98
C MET A 357 -3.53 -6.06 -29.43
N PHE A 358 -4.54 -6.91 -29.66
CA PHE A 358 -4.40 -8.31 -30.07
C PHE A 358 -5.21 -8.61 -31.33
N THR A 359 -4.72 -9.49 -32.20
CA THR A 359 -5.47 -9.97 -33.38
C THR A 359 -6.24 -11.26 -33.08
N TYR A 360 -7.10 -11.70 -34.00
CA TYR A 360 -7.85 -12.95 -33.91
C TYR A 360 -7.00 -14.23 -34.12
N GLY A 361 -5.77 -14.24 -33.60
CA GLY A 361 -4.92 -15.44 -33.54
C GLY A 361 -3.82 -15.55 -34.60
N VAL A 362 -3.82 -14.71 -35.65
CA VAL A 362 -2.71 -14.59 -36.61
C VAL A 362 -2.29 -13.13 -36.73
N ILE A 363 -0.98 -12.89 -36.60
CA ILE A 363 -0.35 -11.60 -36.88
C ILE A 363 0.53 -11.81 -38.10
N THR A 364 0.23 -11.11 -39.19
CA THR A 364 1.01 -11.21 -40.44
C THR A 364 2.16 -10.22 -40.37
N THR A 365 3.36 -10.67 -40.71
CA THR A 365 4.56 -9.82 -40.79
C THR A 365 4.55 -9.00 -42.08
N GLN A 366 5.21 -7.85 -42.10
CA GLN A 366 5.11 -6.88 -43.22
C GLN A 366 6.11 -7.10 -44.34
#